data_AF-A0A8J2NVW6-F1
#
_entry.id   AF-A0A8J2NVW6-F1
#
_cell.length_a   1.000
_cell.length_b   1.000
_cell.length_c   1.000
_cell.angle_alpha   90.00
_cell.angle_beta   90.00
_cell.angle_gamma   90.00
#
_symmetry.space_group_name_H-M   'P 1'
#
loop_
_entity.id
_entity.type
_entity.pdbx_description
1 polymer ?
#
loop_
_entity_poly.entity_id
_entity_poly.type
_entity_poly.pdbx_seq_one_letter_code
_entity_poly.pdbx_strand_id
1 'polypeptide(L)'
;MYPVQVESERRRLRRLNHIGNLSYHRISDVERSKGTNEVEVLKQKLEKKTKEAATAQARVRQLCDRFQSSVEHERKELETDVTRLKRELQLLRGHLEQEKSSRKLLEDKLDSKEQELSFQNRCHEQEVALIKACHSREIQEVRELLFKENELKLNQRSQNLHAEFETQLQVEKKEMHDFYGQKVSVLTSQLQALESSSKSKGQELAWLSSRCDSQTKKISDIESEKNNLMIKWKDFEAKVDGDRTKFLALLEDRQREINVLTSEKSALIMDNQNLVRTKLTLETEIASYRELLERVNRRLSCSPPRSVVKNDESCRENMILPQETNCKRKYSEDEKDTDSGTNMISHGVVEISEDDPHGGFIQIRNRSEVEISVSSWQLLRLSGDIINIHEFGRQAKIKARGTVTVWSSDAIDRVHDPPYNIVMNGQKWCTSGHFKTVLTNSSGEEEAVRETRYLPVGHRKCLTRLHHQPKDLKLTMRKGGFNTQKCVIS
;
A
#
# COMPACT_ATOMS: atom_id res chain seq x y z
N MET A 1 164.58 -143.64 -139.38
CA MET A 1 165.65 -142.61 -139.39
C MET A 1 164.92 -141.27 -139.30
N TYR A 2 164.95 -140.50 -138.21
CA TYR A 2 166.09 -139.87 -137.49
C TYR A 2 166.96 -138.98 -138.41
N PRO A 3 167.37 -137.74 -138.00
CA PRO A 3 167.16 -137.06 -136.70
C PRO A 3 166.79 -135.54 -136.76
N VAL A 4 166.71 -134.87 -135.59
CA VAL A 4 166.73 -133.39 -135.33
C VAL A 4 165.65 -132.51 -136.01
N GLN A 5 164.52 -132.12 -135.41
CA GLN A 5 163.92 -132.42 -134.09
C GLN A 5 164.36 -131.60 -132.85
N VAL A 6 164.67 -130.29 -132.98
CA VAL A 6 164.86 -129.38 -131.81
C VAL A 6 164.18 -128.00 -131.93
N GLU A 7 164.09 -127.40 -133.13
CA GLU A 7 163.87 -125.95 -133.23
C GLU A 7 162.39 -125.50 -133.30
N SER A 8 161.47 -126.38 -133.69
CA SER A 8 160.04 -126.06 -133.83
C SER A 8 159.36 -125.73 -132.50
N GLU A 9 159.75 -126.39 -131.40
CA GLU A 9 159.15 -126.21 -130.08
C GLU A 9 159.46 -124.83 -129.47
N ARG A 10 160.63 -124.25 -129.76
CA ARG A 10 160.99 -122.89 -129.30
C ARG A 10 160.09 -121.78 -129.87
N ARG A 11 159.39 -122.03 -131.00
CA ARG A 11 158.35 -121.11 -131.54
C ARG A 11 156.96 -121.33 -130.95
N ARG A 12 156.74 -122.41 -130.17
CA ARG A 12 155.50 -122.68 -129.42
C ARG A 12 155.48 -121.89 -128.11
N LEU A 13 156.59 -121.90 -127.36
CA LEU A 13 156.69 -121.28 -126.03
C LEU A 13 156.64 -119.73 -126.03
N ARG A 14 157.29 -119.04 -127.00
CA ARG A 14 157.29 -117.56 -126.99
C ARG A 14 155.91 -116.93 -127.19
N ARG A 15 154.98 -117.60 -127.89
CA ARG A 15 153.63 -117.07 -128.14
C ARG A 15 152.69 -117.21 -126.94
N LEU A 16 152.85 -118.24 -126.10
CA LEU A 16 152.07 -118.35 -124.85
C LEU A 16 152.40 -117.21 -123.88
N ASN A 17 153.68 -116.83 -123.75
CA ASN A 17 154.10 -115.83 -122.76
C ASN A 17 153.55 -114.41 -123.08
N HIS A 18 153.48 -114.03 -124.36
CA HIS A 18 152.90 -112.73 -124.73
C HIS A 18 151.39 -112.65 -124.46
N ILE A 19 150.66 -113.76 -124.65
CA ILE A 19 149.21 -113.84 -124.40
C ILE A 19 148.91 -113.81 -122.89
N GLY A 20 149.77 -114.39 -122.05
CA GLY A 20 149.63 -114.37 -120.59
C GLY A 20 149.62 -112.96 -119.99
N ASN A 21 150.61 -112.12 -120.33
CA ASN A 21 150.74 -110.79 -119.75
C ASN A 21 149.61 -109.82 -120.16
N LEU A 22 149.05 -109.97 -121.36
CA LEU A 22 147.91 -109.17 -121.82
C LEU A 22 146.60 -109.47 -121.07
N SER A 23 146.50 -110.64 -120.42
CA SER A 23 145.36 -110.99 -119.56
C SER A 23 145.40 -110.23 -118.22
N TYR A 24 146.57 -110.16 -117.59
CA TYR A 24 146.69 -109.71 -116.19
C TYR A 24 146.40 -108.22 -115.97
N HIS A 25 146.74 -107.34 -116.92
CA HIS A 25 146.42 -105.91 -116.79
C HIS A 25 144.91 -105.63 -116.92
N ARG A 26 144.24 -106.23 -117.92
CA ARG A 26 142.81 -105.95 -118.20
C ARG A 26 141.86 -106.29 -117.05
N ILE A 27 142.22 -107.23 -116.18
CA ILE A 27 141.37 -107.61 -115.03
C ILE A 27 141.49 -106.55 -113.91
N SER A 28 142.71 -106.09 -113.60
CA SER A 28 142.95 -105.13 -112.50
C SER A 28 142.30 -103.76 -112.74
N ASP A 29 142.27 -103.29 -113.99
CA ASP A 29 141.67 -102.00 -114.35
C ASP A 29 140.13 -102.01 -114.22
N VAL A 30 139.48 -103.15 -114.48
CA VAL A 30 138.02 -103.30 -114.36
C VAL A 30 137.55 -103.31 -112.90
N GLU A 31 138.33 -103.88 -111.98
CA GLU A 31 138.00 -103.89 -110.56
C GLU A 31 138.14 -102.50 -109.91
N ARG A 32 139.20 -101.76 -110.27
CA ARG A 32 139.35 -100.34 -109.88
C ARG A 32 138.19 -99.47 -110.37
N SER A 33 137.78 -99.65 -111.63
CA SER A 33 136.66 -98.92 -112.24
C SER A 33 135.33 -99.10 -111.51
N LYS A 34 135.06 -100.28 -110.94
CA LYS A 34 133.86 -100.51 -110.14
C LYS A 34 133.92 -99.79 -108.79
N GLY A 35 135.05 -99.89 -108.08
CA GLY A 35 135.23 -99.28 -106.76
C GLY A 35 135.11 -97.76 -106.75
N THR A 36 135.57 -97.06 -107.81
CA THR A 36 135.40 -95.61 -107.93
C THR A 36 133.92 -95.21 -108.07
N ASN A 37 133.17 -95.93 -108.90
CA ASN A 37 131.80 -95.56 -109.26
C ASN A 37 130.82 -95.65 -108.07
N GLU A 38 130.97 -96.65 -107.20
CA GLU A 38 130.12 -96.78 -106.01
C GLU A 38 130.39 -95.67 -104.98
N VAL A 39 131.66 -95.28 -104.81
CA VAL A 39 132.06 -94.15 -103.96
C VAL A 39 131.50 -92.83 -104.52
N GLU A 40 131.52 -92.64 -105.84
CA GLU A 40 130.92 -91.46 -106.49
C GLU A 40 129.41 -91.36 -106.22
N VAL A 41 128.68 -92.47 -106.36
CA VAL A 41 127.23 -92.52 -106.10
C VAL A 41 126.89 -92.29 -104.63
N LEU A 42 127.70 -92.80 -103.69
CA LEU A 42 127.50 -92.56 -102.26
C LEU A 42 127.80 -91.11 -101.87
N LYS A 43 128.85 -90.48 -102.42
CA LYS A 43 129.09 -89.04 -102.27
C LYS A 43 127.90 -88.21 -102.77
N GLN A 44 127.39 -88.50 -103.97
CA GLN A 44 126.24 -87.77 -104.53
C GLN A 44 124.97 -87.93 -103.68
N LYS A 45 124.71 -89.12 -103.13
CA LYS A 45 123.59 -89.35 -102.19
C LYS A 45 123.77 -88.60 -100.87
N LEU A 46 124.97 -88.58 -100.30
CA LEU A 46 125.30 -87.83 -99.09
C LEU A 46 125.16 -86.31 -99.33
N GLU A 47 125.66 -85.80 -100.45
CA GLU A 47 125.59 -84.39 -100.80
C GLU A 47 124.15 -83.94 -101.12
N LYS A 48 123.34 -84.81 -101.74
CA LYS A 48 121.89 -84.57 -101.88
C LYS A 48 121.20 -84.50 -100.52
N LYS A 49 121.51 -85.43 -99.60
CA LYS A 49 120.89 -85.45 -98.26
C LYS A 49 121.34 -84.31 -97.35
N THR A 50 122.59 -83.85 -97.46
CA THR A 50 123.04 -82.63 -96.74
C THR A 50 122.41 -81.36 -97.32
N LYS A 51 122.18 -81.26 -98.63
CA LYS A 51 121.42 -80.16 -99.25
C LYS A 51 119.94 -80.19 -98.87
N GLU A 52 119.32 -81.37 -98.78
CA GLU A 52 117.94 -81.52 -98.27
C GLU A 52 117.86 -81.14 -96.78
N ALA A 53 118.84 -81.53 -95.95
CA ALA A 53 118.90 -81.14 -94.54
C ALA A 53 119.12 -79.63 -94.36
N ALA A 54 120.03 -79.02 -95.14
CA ALA A 54 120.30 -77.59 -95.10
C ALA A 54 119.09 -76.74 -95.55
N THR A 55 118.36 -77.18 -96.59
CA THR A 55 117.13 -76.49 -97.03
C THR A 55 115.96 -76.69 -96.06
N ALA A 56 115.87 -77.84 -95.38
CA ALA A 56 114.94 -78.02 -94.26
C ALA A 56 115.29 -77.12 -93.07
N GLN A 57 116.55 -77.04 -92.66
CA GLN A 57 117.01 -76.13 -91.60
C GLN A 57 116.79 -74.65 -91.97
N ALA A 58 117.02 -74.25 -93.22
CA ALA A 58 116.74 -72.91 -93.69
C ALA A 58 115.23 -72.57 -93.66
N ARG A 59 114.36 -73.53 -94.02
CA ARG A 59 112.90 -73.39 -93.88
C ARG A 59 112.44 -73.29 -92.42
N VAL A 60 113.01 -74.11 -91.53
CA VAL A 60 112.70 -74.03 -90.09
C VAL A 60 113.14 -72.68 -89.53
N ARG A 61 114.35 -72.20 -89.84
CA ARG A 61 114.80 -70.84 -89.49
C ARG A 61 113.84 -69.78 -90.01
N GLN A 62 113.55 -69.76 -91.32
CA GLN A 62 112.64 -68.76 -91.91
C GLN A 62 111.23 -68.78 -91.29
N LEU A 63 110.73 -69.94 -90.86
CA LEU A 63 109.47 -70.03 -90.12
C LEU A 63 109.62 -69.50 -88.69
N CYS A 64 110.66 -69.88 -87.95
CA CYS A 64 110.97 -69.32 -86.63
C CYS A 64 111.13 -67.80 -86.69
N ASP A 65 111.89 -67.26 -87.64
CA ASP A 65 112.11 -65.83 -87.86
C ASP A 65 110.79 -65.08 -88.12
N ARG A 66 109.88 -65.69 -88.92
CA ARG A 66 108.54 -65.14 -89.18
C ARG A 66 107.62 -65.18 -87.95
N PHE A 67 107.56 -66.32 -87.25
CA PHE A 67 106.77 -66.42 -86.02
C PHE A 67 107.29 -65.49 -84.94
N GLN A 68 108.61 -65.40 -84.76
CA GLN A 68 109.22 -64.45 -83.84
C GLN A 68 108.95 -63.00 -84.26
N SER A 69 109.01 -62.67 -85.55
CA SER A 69 108.64 -61.33 -86.05
C SER A 69 107.16 -60.99 -85.78
N SER A 70 106.23 -61.95 -85.93
CA SER A 70 104.81 -61.77 -85.60
C SER A 70 104.61 -61.54 -84.11
N VAL A 71 105.17 -62.42 -83.27
CA VAL A 71 105.09 -62.31 -81.81
C VAL A 71 105.77 -61.02 -81.32
N GLU A 72 106.87 -60.58 -81.94
CA GLU A 72 107.48 -59.28 -81.64
C GLU A 72 106.64 -58.08 -82.10
N HIS A 73 105.84 -58.21 -83.16
CA HIS A 73 104.90 -57.17 -83.60
C HIS A 73 103.75 -57.06 -82.60
N GLU A 74 103.08 -58.19 -82.32
CA GLU A 74 102.00 -58.31 -81.33
C GLU A 74 102.46 -57.83 -79.95
N ARG A 75 103.68 -58.18 -79.52
CA ARG A 75 104.26 -57.70 -78.25
C ARG A 75 104.50 -56.18 -78.26
N LYS A 76 104.93 -55.60 -79.38
CA LYS A 76 105.12 -54.13 -79.52
C LYS A 76 103.77 -53.40 -79.54
N GLU A 77 102.76 -53.94 -80.21
CA GLU A 77 101.40 -53.39 -80.20
C GLU A 77 100.81 -53.43 -78.79
N LEU A 78 100.87 -54.58 -78.11
CA LEU A 78 100.46 -54.73 -76.72
C LEU A 78 101.26 -53.83 -75.77
N GLU A 79 102.57 -53.64 -75.98
CA GLU A 79 103.37 -52.64 -75.25
C GLU A 79 102.84 -51.22 -75.48
N THR A 80 102.58 -50.81 -76.74
CA THR A 80 102.06 -49.48 -77.04
C THR A 80 100.67 -49.25 -76.44
N ASP A 81 99.75 -50.22 -76.54
CA ASP A 81 98.43 -50.15 -75.92
C ASP A 81 98.52 -50.15 -74.39
N VAL A 82 99.41 -50.92 -73.79
CA VAL A 82 99.68 -50.84 -72.34
C VAL A 82 100.21 -49.45 -71.96
N THR A 83 101.04 -48.78 -72.76
CA THR A 83 101.41 -47.38 -72.47
C THR A 83 100.26 -46.40 -72.70
N ARG A 84 99.41 -46.63 -73.70
CA ARG A 84 98.24 -45.80 -74.01
C ARG A 84 97.20 -45.87 -72.90
N LEU A 85 96.78 -47.08 -72.53
CA LEU A 85 95.87 -47.35 -71.42
C LEU A 85 96.44 -46.83 -70.08
N LYS A 86 97.76 -46.90 -69.86
CA LYS A 86 98.39 -46.27 -68.67
C LYS A 86 98.25 -44.73 -68.66
N ARG A 87 98.41 -44.05 -69.81
CA ARG A 87 98.18 -42.60 -69.91
C ARG A 87 96.70 -42.25 -69.73
N GLU A 88 95.80 -42.99 -70.38
CA GLU A 88 94.35 -42.80 -70.26
C GLU A 88 93.88 -43.00 -68.81
N LEU A 89 94.35 -44.05 -68.11
CA LEU A 89 94.10 -44.25 -66.69
C LEU A 89 94.67 -43.12 -65.81
N GLN A 90 95.82 -42.55 -66.17
CA GLN A 90 96.41 -41.42 -65.43
C GLN A 90 95.59 -40.12 -65.62
N LEU A 91 95.12 -39.84 -66.84
CA LEU A 91 94.24 -38.71 -67.12
C LEU A 91 92.88 -38.85 -66.43
N LEU A 92 92.26 -40.03 -66.50
CA LEU A 92 91.00 -40.31 -65.82
C LEU A 92 91.12 -40.20 -64.29
N ARG A 93 92.25 -40.61 -63.71
CA ARG A 93 92.56 -40.35 -62.29
C ARG A 93 92.70 -38.85 -61.99
N GLY A 94 93.39 -38.10 -62.86
CA GLY A 94 93.51 -36.64 -62.72
C GLY A 94 92.15 -35.94 -62.72
N HIS A 95 91.28 -36.28 -63.68
CA HIS A 95 89.92 -35.76 -63.74
C HIS A 95 89.10 -36.19 -62.51
N LEU A 96 89.24 -37.42 -62.03
CA LEU A 96 88.55 -37.90 -60.83
C LEU A 96 88.96 -37.14 -59.57
N GLU A 97 90.25 -36.87 -59.36
CA GLU A 97 90.69 -36.05 -58.21
C GLU A 97 90.29 -34.57 -58.36
N GLN A 98 90.28 -34.04 -59.59
CA GLN A 98 89.74 -32.69 -59.85
C GLN A 98 88.25 -32.62 -59.51
N GLU A 99 87.42 -33.55 -59.98
CA GLU A 99 85.98 -33.59 -59.67
C GLU A 99 85.71 -33.83 -58.18
N LYS A 100 86.49 -34.67 -57.50
CA LYS A 100 86.42 -34.80 -56.03
C LYS A 100 86.70 -33.47 -55.33
N SER A 101 87.72 -32.72 -55.77
CA SER A 101 88.05 -31.42 -55.18
C SER A 101 86.99 -30.35 -55.49
N SER A 102 86.45 -30.35 -56.70
CA SER A 102 85.35 -29.49 -57.14
C SER A 102 84.07 -29.75 -56.34
N ARG A 103 83.68 -31.03 -56.22
CA ARG A 103 82.58 -31.49 -55.37
C ARG A 103 82.78 -31.03 -53.93
N LYS A 104 83.96 -31.25 -53.33
CA LYS A 104 84.21 -30.81 -51.95
C LYS A 104 84.05 -29.29 -51.80
N LEU A 105 84.59 -28.50 -52.74
CA LEU A 105 84.42 -27.03 -52.73
C LEU A 105 82.97 -26.56 -52.98
N LEU A 106 82.06 -27.44 -53.40
CA LEU A 106 80.62 -27.20 -53.47
C LEU A 106 79.91 -27.67 -52.20
N GLU A 107 80.34 -28.77 -51.59
CA GLU A 107 79.89 -29.25 -50.27
C GLU A 107 80.26 -28.22 -49.18
N ASP A 108 81.53 -27.79 -49.09
CA ASP A 108 82.00 -26.74 -48.17
C ASP A 108 81.20 -25.42 -48.30
N LYS A 109 80.68 -25.11 -49.52
CA LYS A 109 79.82 -23.93 -49.78
C LYS A 109 78.35 -24.17 -49.43
N LEU A 110 77.85 -25.39 -49.62
CA LEU A 110 76.50 -25.77 -49.23
C LEU A 110 76.38 -25.71 -47.71
N ASP A 111 77.30 -26.35 -46.98
CA ASP A 111 77.40 -26.31 -45.52
C ASP A 111 77.43 -24.87 -45.00
N SER A 112 78.22 -23.98 -45.63
CA SER A 112 78.27 -22.57 -45.28
C SER A 112 76.94 -21.83 -45.51
N LYS A 113 76.16 -22.21 -46.53
CA LYS A 113 74.84 -21.62 -46.81
C LYS A 113 73.72 -22.20 -45.96
N GLU A 114 73.79 -23.48 -45.60
CA GLU A 114 72.90 -24.09 -44.61
C GLU A 114 73.13 -23.49 -43.22
N GLN A 115 74.38 -23.22 -42.84
CA GLN A 115 74.71 -22.51 -41.60
C GLN A 115 74.15 -21.08 -41.60
N GLU A 116 74.35 -20.31 -42.67
CA GLU A 116 73.79 -18.95 -42.81
C GLU A 116 72.25 -18.96 -42.75
N LEU A 117 71.58 -19.88 -43.46
CA LEU A 117 70.12 -20.02 -43.39
C LEU A 117 69.65 -20.41 -41.97
N SER A 118 70.39 -21.29 -41.27
CA SER A 118 70.08 -21.66 -39.88
C SER A 118 70.26 -20.49 -38.91
N PHE A 119 71.20 -19.58 -39.19
CA PHE A 119 71.42 -18.36 -38.41
C PHE A 119 70.30 -17.35 -38.66
N GLN A 120 69.98 -17.06 -39.92
CA GLN A 120 68.88 -16.16 -40.29
C GLN A 120 67.53 -16.64 -39.75
N ASN A 121 67.24 -17.95 -39.82
CA ASN A 121 66.03 -18.52 -39.24
C ASN A 121 65.96 -18.28 -37.72
N ARG A 122 67.05 -18.50 -36.98
CA ARG A 122 67.12 -18.21 -35.54
C ARG A 122 66.95 -16.72 -35.22
N CYS A 123 67.48 -15.83 -36.05
CA CYS A 123 67.26 -14.38 -35.91
C CYS A 123 65.79 -14.02 -36.11
N HIS A 124 65.14 -14.47 -37.20
CA HIS A 124 63.72 -14.23 -37.44
C HIS A 124 62.83 -14.87 -36.35
N GLU A 125 63.18 -16.05 -35.83
CA GLU A 125 62.50 -16.66 -34.68
C GLU A 125 62.58 -15.79 -33.41
N GLN A 126 63.74 -15.20 -33.13
CA GLN A 126 63.94 -14.27 -32.01
C GLN A 126 63.19 -12.95 -32.22
N GLU A 127 63.23 -12.36 -33.42
CA GLU A 127 62.45 -11.16 -33.76
C GLU A 127 60.94 -11.41 -33.61
N VAL A 128 60.43 -12.52 -34.13
CA VAL A 128 59.03 -12.93 -33.97
C VAL A 128 58.67 -13.18 -32.49
N ALA A 129 59.59 -13.72 -31.69
CA ALA A 129 59.39 -13.88 -30.25
C ALA A 129 59.34 -12.52 -29.51
N LEU A 130 60.23 -11.58 -29.85
CA LEU A 130 60.23 -10.22 -29.29
C LEU A 130 58.98 -9.42 -29.69
N ILE A 131 58.57 -9.51 -30.96
CA ILE A 131 57.34 -8.88 -31.45
C ILE A 131 56.11 -9.43 -30.71
N LYS A 132 56.02 -10.77 -30.54
CA LYS A 132 54.94 -11.41 -29.77
C LYS A 132 54.95 -10.98 -28.30
N ALA A 133 56.14 -10.88 -27.67
CA ALA A 133 56.27 -10.43 -26.30
C ALA A 133 55.84 -8.96 -26.13
N CYS A 134 56.20 -8.07 -27.07
CA CYS A 134 55.80 -6.67 -27.03
C CYS A 134 54.29 -6.50 -27.18
N HIS A 135 53.67 -7.14 -28.18
CA HIS A 135 52.22 -7.14 -28.36
C HIS A 135 51.49 -7.75 -27.15
N SER A 136 52.04 -8.82 -26.54
CA SER A 136 51.46 -9.42 -25.33
C SER A 136 51.49 -8.47 -24.13
N ARG A 137 52.56 -7.68 -23.99
CA ARG A 137 52.67 -6.64 -22.96
C ARG A 137 51.68 -5.50 -23.21
N GLU A 138 51.60 -4.99 -24.44
CA GLU A 138 50.65 -3.94 -24.84
C GLU A 138 49.20 -4.36 -24.61
N ILE A 139 48.85 -5.60 -24.97
CA ILE A 139 47.52 -6.18 -24.70
C ILE A 139 47.26 -6.29 -23.19
N GLN A 140 48.27 -6.62 -22.37
CA GLN A 140 48.13 -6.62 -20.91
C GLN A 140 47.95 -5.19 -20.36
N GLU A 141 48.74 -4.22 -20.79
CA GLU A 141 48.66 -2.82 -20.35
C GLU A 141 47.30 -2.22 -20.68
N VAL A 142 46.76 -2.46 -21.89
CA VAL A 142 45.40 -2.07 -22.28
C VAL A 142 44.34 -2.76 -21.41
N ARG A 143 44.49 -4.06 -21.11
CA ARG A 143 43.56 -4.78 -20.20
C ARG A 143 43.61 -4.23 -18.78
N GLU A 144 44.78 -3.89 -18.26
CA GLU A 144 44.93 -3.32 -16.92
C GLU A 144 44.34 -1.91 -16.83
N LEU A 145 44.51 -1.07 -17.85
CA LEU A 145 43.89 0.25 -17.91
C LEU A 145 42.36 0.13 -17.99
N LEU A 146 41.84 -0.74 -18.87
CA LEU A 146 40.39 -1.01 -18.96
C LEU A 146 39.84 -1.60 -17.66
N PHE A 147 40.58 -2.47 -16.96
CA PHE A 147 40.17 -2.99 -15.65
C PHE A 147 40.04 -1.86 -14.63
N LYS A 148 41.08 -1.04 -14.48
CA LYS A 148 41.10 0.12 -13.57
C LYS A 148 39.99 1.13 -13.90
N GLU A 149 39.71 1.38 -15.18
CA GLU A 149 38.61 2.26 -15.62
C GLU A 149 37.23 1.69 -15.25
N ASN A 150 37.00 0.39 -15.46
CA ASN A 150 35.73 -0.26 -15.11
C ASN A 150 35.55 -0.37 -13.58
N GLU A 151 36.61 -0.65 -12.83
CA GLU A 151 36.62 -0.65 -11.36
C GLU A 151 36.27 0.75 -10.81
N LEU A 152 36.90 1.81 -11.34
CA LEU A 152 36.59 3.19 -10.98
C LEU A 152 35.14 3.56 -11.32
N LYS A 153 34.63 3.20 -12.51
CA LYS A 153 33.23 3.45 -12.90
C LYS A 153 32.24 2.70 -12.01
N LEU A 154 32.53 1.45 -11.65
CA LEU A 154 31.70 0.64 -10.75
C LEU A 154 31.66 1.24 -9.34
N ASN A 155 32.83 1.61 -8.80
CA ASN A 155 32.96 2.25 -7.49
C ASN A 155 32.25 3.62 -7.48
N GLN A 156 32.40 4.43 -8.52
CA GLN A 156 31.66 5.70 -8.68
C GLN A 156 30.13 5.48 -8.74
N ARG A 157 29.63 4.48 -9.49
CA ARG A 157 28.18 4.22 -9.50
C ARG A 157 27.67 3.70 -8.15
N SER A 158 28.45 2.89 -7.44
CA SER A 158 28.15 2.46 -6.08
C SER A 158 28.11 3.64 -5.11
N GLN A 159 29.13 4.51 -5.11
CA GLN A 159 29.16 5.72 -4.27
C GLN A 159 27.99 6.67 -4.57
N ASN A 160 27.66 6.87 -5.85
CA ASN A 160 26.49 7.67 -6.25
C ASN A 160 25.18 7.03 -5.77
N LEU A 161 25.01 5.71 -5.88
CA LEU A 161 23.84 4.99 -5.34
C LEU A 161 23.75 5.12 -3.81
N HIS A 162 24.87 5.04 -3.09
CA HIS A 162 24.88 5.23 -1.64
C HIS A 162 24.51 6.68 -1.26
N ALA A 163 24.98 7.69 -2.00
CA ALA A 163 24.59 9.08 -1.80
C ALA A 163 23.12 9.35 -2.18
N GLU A 164 22.62 8.73 -3.27
CA GLU A 164 21.20 8.74 -3.66
C GLU A 164 20.33 8.19 -2.50
N PHE A 165 20.66 7.01 -1.96
CA PHE A 165 19.91 6.44 -0.83
C PHE A 165 20.06 7.23 0.48
N GLU A 166 21.25 7.75 0.81
CA GLU A 166 21.40 8.55 2.03
C GLU A 166 20.66 9.88 1.93
N THR A 167 20.68 10.56 0.78
CA THR A 167 19.86 11.78 0.60
C THR A 167 18.37 11.47 0.69
N GLN A 168 17.87 10.37 0.12
CA GLN A 168 16.49 9.93 0.30
C GLN A 168 16.16 9.67 1.78
N LEU A 169 16.99 8.91 2.50
CA LEU A 169 16.77 8.61 3.92
C LEU A 169 16.79 9.87 4.81
N GLN A 170 17.62 10.87 4.50
CA GLN A 170 17.60 12.15 5.23
C GLN A 170 16.37 12.99 4.90
N VAL A 171 15.85 12.94 3.66
CA VAL A 171 14.58 13.58 3.28
C VAL A 171 13.40 12.91 4.00
N GLU A 172 13.24 11.59 3.89
CA GLU A 172 12.17 10.84 4.56
C GLU A 172 12.18 11.04 6.08
N LYS A 173 13.38 10.99 6.69
CA LYS A 173 13.57 11.28 8.12
C LYS A 173 13.17 12.71 8.49
N LYS A 174 13.47 13.70 7.64
CA LYS A 174 13.08 15.09 7.86
C LYS A 174 11.57 15.28 7.70
N GLU A 175 10.97 14.72 6.65
CA GLU A 175 9.52 14.78 6.43
C GLU A 175 8.75 14.16 7.59
N MET A 176 9.21 13.01 8.10
CA MET A 176 8.63 12.37 9.29
C MET A 176 8.82 13.22 10.55
N HIS A 177 10.01 13.80 10.76
CA HIS A 177 10.27 14.73 11.86
C HIS A 177 9.34 15.96 11.81
N ASP A 178 9.21 16.58 10.64
CA ASP A 178 8.44 17.82 10.46
C ASP A 178 6.93 17.53 10.55
N PHE A 179 6.45 16.39 10.05
CA PHE A 179 5.07 15.92 10.23
C PHE A 179 4.73 15.65 11.70
N TYR A 180 5.56 14.91 12.43
CA TYR A 180 5.31 14.66 13.85
C TYR A 180 5.49 15.93 14.69
N GLY A 181 6.45 16.81 14.36
CA GLY A 181 6.62 18.11 14.99
C GLY A 181 5.41 19.01 14.80
N GLN A 182 4.86 19.09 13.59
CA GLN A 182 3.61 19.81 13.32
C GLN A 182 2.43 19.21 14.10
N LYS A 183 2.28 17.87 14.09
CA LYS A 183 1.21 17.19 14.81
C LYS A 183 1.28 17.40 16.33
N VAL A 184 2.47 17.36 16.92
CA VAL A 184 2.70 17.70 18.33
C VAL A 184 2.37 19.17 18.58
N SER A 185 2.85 20.10 17.76
CA SER A 185 2.58 21.54 17.89
C SER A 185 1.07 21.87 17.86
N VAL A 186 0.31 21.22 16.97
CA VAL A 186 -1.16 21.34 16.90
C VAL A 186 -1.82 20.78 18.16
N LEU A 187 -1.44 19.59 18.62
CA LEU A 187 -2.00 18.98 19.83
C LEU A 187 -1.68 19.79 21.10
N THR A 188 -0.46 20.30 21.23
CA THR A 188 -0.07 21.22 22.33
C THR A 188 -0.88 22.50 22.29
N SER A 189 -1.09 23.09 21.10
CA SER A 189 -1.93 24.29 20.95
C SER A 189 -3.39 24.04 21.32
N GLN A 190 -3.96 22.89 20.93
CA GLN A 190 -5.31 22.47 21.30
C GLN A 190 -5.43 22.23 22.82
N LEU A 191 -4.45 21.56 23.44
CA LEU A 191 -4.42 21.36 24.89
C LEU A 191 -4.32 22.69 25.65
N GLN A 192 -3.47 23.62 25.19
CA GLN A 192 -3.36 24.95 25.79
C GLN A 192 -4.67 25.76 25.65
N ALA A 193 -5.35 25.67 24.50
CA ALA A 193 -6.66 26.29 24.30
C ALA A 193 -7.71 25.70 25.25
N LEU A 194 -7.81 24.37 25.34
CA LEU A 194 -8.70 23.67 26.27
C LEU A 194 -8.40 23.98 27.74
N GLU A 195 -7.12 24.06 28.12
CA GLU A 195 -6.70 24.44 29.47
C GLU A 195 -7.09 25.89 29.79
N SER A 196 -6.94 26.81 28.84
CA SER A 196 -7.37 28.22 29.01
C SER A 196 -8.90 28.35 29.14
N SER A 197 -9.66 27.59 28.35
CA SER A 197 -11.13 27.54 28.44
C SER A 197 -11.59 26.92 29.77
N SER A 198 -10.91 25.86 30.22
CA SER A 198 -11.14 25.22 31.53
C SER A 198 -10.87 26.18 32.68
N LYS A 199 -9.79 26.97 32.61
CA LYS A 199 -9.47 28.04 33.57
C LYS A 199 -10.54 29.13 33.60
N SER A 200 -11.06 29.58 32.45
CA SER A 200 -12.19 30.54 32.39
C SER A 200 -13.44 29.97 33.07
N LYS A 201 -13.87 28.78 32.66
CA LYS A 201 -15.05 28.10 33.24
C LYS A 201 -14.89 27.82 34.73
N GLY A 202 -13.68 27.52 35.20
CA GLY A 202 -13.37 27.39 36.62
C GLY A 202 -13.52 28.69 37.40
N GLN A 203 -13.11 29.83 36.82
CA GLN A 203 -13.33 31.16 37.42
C GLN A 203 -14.82 31.55 37.42
N GLU A 204 -15.54 31.28 36.32
CA GLU A 204 -16.99 31.49 36.21
C GLU A 204 -17.75 30.67 37.26
N LEU A 205 -17.41 29.37 37.43
CA LEU A 205 -17.99 28.50 38.45
C LEU A 205 -17.66 28.96 39.87
N ALA A 206 -16.44 29.41 40.15
CA ALA A 206 -16.06 29.96 41.45
C ALA A 206 -16.83 31.25 41.79
N TRP A 207 -17.04 32.12 40.79
CA TRP A 207 -17.86 33.32 40.94
C TRP A 207 -19.34 32.98 41.16
N LEU A 208 -19.89 32.04 40.39
CA LEU A 208 -21.27 31.56 40.55
C LEU A 208 -21.47 30.92 41.93
N SER A 209 -20.55 30.07 42.39
CA SER A 209 -20.60 29.48 43.75
C SER A 209 -20.61 30.57 44.82
N SER A 210 -19.68 31.53 44.74
CA SER A 210 -19.60 32.65 45.69
C SER A 210 -20.89 33.50 45.72
N ARG A 211 -21.57 33.62 44.57
CA ARG A 211 -22.85 34.32 44.45
C ARG A 211 -24.01 33.49 44.99
N CYS A 212 -24.04 32.17 44.74
CA CYS A 212 -24.97 31.24 45.37
C CYS A 212 -24.84 31.27 46.89
N ASP A 213 -23.62 31.20 47.44
CA ASP A 213 -23.36 31.30 48.88
C ASP A 213 -23.87 32.62 49.48
N SER A 214 -23.74 33.73 48.73
CA SER A 214 -24.30 35.03 49.13
C SER A 214 -25.84 35.04 49.11
N GLN A 215 -26.48 34.35 48.17
CA GLN A 215 -27.94 34.21 48.10
C GLN A 215 -28.46 33.26 49.18
N THR A 216 -27.80 32.12 49.43
CA THR A 216 -28.12 31.18 50.51
C THR A 216 -28.04 31.85 51.88
N LYS A 217 -27.03 32.68 52.13
CA LYS A 217 -26.95 33.51 53.35
C LYS A 217 -28.16 34.42 53.49
N LYS A 218 -28.49 35.21 52.46
CA LYS A 218 -29.68 36.09 52.47
C LYS A 218 -30.99 35.34 52.68
N ILE A 219 -31.13 34.14 52.13
CA ILE A 219 -32.29 33.28 52.37
C ILE A 219 -32.34 32.88 53.85
N SER A 220 -31.23 32.40 54.41
CA SER A 220 -31.14 32.02 55.83
C SER A 220 -31.40 33.20 56.78
N ASP A 221 -30.90 34.40 56.46
CA ASP A 221 -31.15 35.64 57.19
C ASP A 221 -32.66 35.95 57.22
N ILE A 222 -33.32 35.95 56.06
CA ILE A 222 -34.76 36.20 55.90
C ILE A 222 -35.61 35.10 56.57
N GLU A 223 -35.18 33.83 56.50
CA GLU A 223 -35.83 32.73 57.20
C GLU A 223 -35.75 32.89 58.72
N SER A 224 -34.62 33.36 59.24
CA SER A 224 -34.46 33.67 60.66
C SER A 224 -35.35 34.84 61.08
N GLU A 225 -35.45 35.90 60.28
CA GLU A 225 -36.34 37.04 60.55
C GLU A 225 -37.81 36.61 60.52
N LYS A 226 -38.23 35.86 59.49
CA LYS A 226 -39.56 35.25 59.39
C LYS A 226 -39.90 34.42 60.62
N ASN A 227 -38.96 33.60 61.10
CA ASN A 227 -39.18 32.76 62.29
C ASN A 227 -39.29 33.62 63.56
N ASN A 228 -38.44 34.65 63.71
CA ASN A 228 -38.50 35.59 64.82
C ASN A 228 -39.82 36.40 64.84
N LEU A 229 -40.32 36.83 63.68
CA LEU A 229 -41.63 37.48 63.55
C LEU A 229 -42.79 36.52 63.83
N MET A 230 -42.69 35.27 63.40
CA MET A 230 -43.70 34.23 63.67
C MET A 230 -43.78 33.87 65.16
N ILE A 231 -42.65 33.84 65.88
CA ILE A 231 -42.61 33.67 67.34
C ILE A 231 -43.30 34.87 68.01
N LYS A 232 -42.90 36.10 67.68
CA LYS A 232 -43.53 37.33 68.22
C LYS A 232 -45.04 37.37 67.97
N TRP A 233 -45.48 36.94 66.78
CA TRP A 233 -46.90 36.87 66.43
C TRP A 233 -47.66 35.87 67.33
N LYS A 234 -47.11 34.66 67.55
CA LYS A 234 -47.66 33.68 68.51
C LYS A 234 -47.67 34.20 69.94
N ASP A 235 -46.63 34.93 70.36
CA ASP A 235 -46.59 35.56 71.69
C ASP A 235 -47.68 36.62 71.86
N PHE A 236 -48.04 37.35 70.79
CA PHE A 236 -49.16 38.30 70.82
C PHE A 236 -50.52 37.61 70.77
N GLU A 237 -50.68 36.56 69.97
CA GLU A 237 -51.90 35.73 69.94
C GLU A 237 -52.17 35.10 71.32
N ALA A 238 -51.16 34.47 71.93
CA ALA A 238 -51.23 33.90 73.27
C ALA A 238 -51.50 34.94 74.37
N LYS A 239 -51.03 36.19 74.22
CA LYS A 239 -51.42 37.30 75.13
C LYS A 239 -52.88 37.69 74.96
N VAL A 240 -53.36 37.81 73.73
CA VAL A 240 -54.77 38.15 73.43
C VAL A 240 -55.71 37.06 73.95
N ASP A 241 -55.38 35.78 73.79
CA ASP A 241 -56.18 34.67 74.36
C ASP A 241 -56.03 34.56 75.88
N GLY A 242 -54.85 34.85 76.42
CA GLY A 242 -54.63 35.00 77.86
C GLY A 242 -55.43 36.15 78.47
N ASP A 243 -55.69 37.23 77.74
CA ASP A 243 -56.54 38.34 78.20
C ASP A 243 -58.03 38.05 77.99
N ARG A 244 -58.42 37.44 76.86
CA ARG A 244 -59.80 36.94 76.62
C ARG A 244 -60.24 35.99 77.74
N THR A 245 -59.40 35.05 78.14
CA THR A 245 -59.70 34.10 79.22
C THR A 245 -59.82 34.77 80.59
N LYS A 246 -58.98 35.76 80.92
CA LYS A 246 -59.15 36.60 82.13
C LYS A 246 -60.47 37.38 82.11
N PHE A 247 -60.85 37.97 80.98
CA PHE A 247 -62.11 38.71 80.87
C PHE A 247 -63.34 37.79 81.00
N LEU A 248 -63.29 36.58 80.43
CA LEU A 248 -64.34 35.58 80.62
C LEU A 248 -64.46 35.15 82.09
N ALA A 249 -63.34 34.87 82.77
CA ALA A 249 -63.35 34.54 84.20
C ALA A 249 -63.91 35.68 85.07
N LEU A 250 -63.52 36.94 84.79
CA LEU A 250 -64.06 38.11 85.50
C LEU A 250 -65.55 38.34 85.23
N LEU A 251 -66.03 38.07 84.01
CA LEU A 251 -67.47 38.10 83.70
C LEU A 251 -68.22 36.99 84.44
N GLU A 252 -67.63 35.80 84.59
CA GLU A 252 -68.19 34.72 85.40
C GLU A 252 -68.21 35.05 86.89
N ASP A 253 -67.16 35.68 87.43
CA ASP A 253 -67.12 36.19 88.80
C ASP A 253 -68.25 37.20 89.06
N ARG A 254 -68.43 38.17 88.16
CA ARG A 254 -69.51 39.16 88.25
C ARG A 254 -70.89 38.54 88.04
N GLN A 255 -71.03 37.52 87.19
CA GLN A 255 -72.29 36.78 87.06
C GLN A 255 -72.60 35.97 88.32
N ARG A 256 -71.60 35.37 88.97
CA ARG A 256 -71.76 34.70 90.27
C ARG A 256 -72.16 35.69 91.38
N GLU A 257 -71.55 36.88 91.42
CA GLU A 257 -71.93 37.97 92.33
C GLU A 257 -73.39 38.44 92.10
N ILE A 258 -73.78 38.65 90.83
CA ILE A 258 -75.17 38.98 90.46
C ILE A 258 -76.13 37.85 90.87
N ASN A 259 -75.76 36.59 90.70
CA ASN A 259 -76.59 35.44 91.10
C ASN A 259 -76.77 35.39 92.63
N VAL A 260 -75.71 35.67 93.42
CA VAL A 260 -75.81 35.79 94.87
C VAL A 260 -76.73 36.95 95.28
N LEU A 261 -76.50 38.16 94.76
CA LEU A 261 -77.29 39.35 95.12
C LEU A 261 -78.76 39.25 94.68
N THR A 262 -79.04 38.59 93.56
CA THR A 262 -80.42 38.30 93.14
C THR A 262 -81.07 37.21 93.99
N SER A 263 -80.32 36.21 94.47
CA SER A 263 -80.82 35.23 95.43
C SER A 263 -81.15 35.89 96.79
N GLU A 264 -80.27 36.75 97.31
CA GLU A 264 -80.46 37.49 98.57
C GLU A 264 -81.67 38.44 98.47
N LYS A 265 -81.77 39.20 97.38
CA LYS A 265 -82.95 40.01 97.06
C LYS A 265 -84.23 39.17 97.02
N SER A 266 -84.19 37.96 96.46
CA SER A 266 -85.36 37.07 96.41
C SER A 266 -85.76 36.56 97.79
N ALA A 267 -84.79 36.26 98.66
CA ALA A 267 -85.03 35.89 100.05
C ALA A 267 -85.64 37.06 100.84
N LEU A 268 -85.07 38.26 100.74
CA LEU A 268 -85.63 39.48 101.35
C LEU A 268 -87.05 39.79 100.85
N ILE A 269 -87.35 39.55 99.58
CA ILE A 269 -88.72 39.67 99.04
C ILE A 269 -89.64 38.61 99.66
N MET A 270 -89.19 37.36 99.79
CA MET A 270 -89.96 36.28 100.44
C MET A 270 -90.24 36.60 101.91
N ASP A 271 -89.25 37.10 102.66
CA ASP A 271 -89.41 37.48 104.06
C ASP A 271 -90.33 38.69 104.24
N ASN A 272 -90.26 39.68 103.35
CA ASN A 272 -91.22 40.79 103.32
C ASN A 272 -92.64 40.28 102.98
N GLN A 273 -92.81 39.34 102.05
CA GLN A 273 -94.11 38.71 101.82
C GLN A 273 -94.59 37.91 103.03
N ASN A 274 -93.71 37.23 103.76
CA ASN A 274 -94.05 36.50 104.98
C ASN A 274 -94.47 37.44 106.11
N LEU A 275 -93.79 38.59 106.26
CA LEU A 275 -94.17 39.66 107.18
C LEU A 275 -95.50 40.32 106.79
N VAL A 276 -95.78 40.48 105.50
CA VAL A 276 -97.09 40.95 105.02
C VAL A 276 -98.19 39.91 105.28
N ARG A 277 -97.90 38.60 105.12
CA ARG A 277 -98.83 37.52 105.48
C ARG A 277 -99.14 37.53 106.97
N THR A 278 -98.14 37.57 107.86
CA THR A 278 -98.38 37.62 109.31
C THR A 278 -99.04 38.92 109.75
N LYS A 279 -98.69 40.07 109.14
CA LYS A 279 -99.42 41.34 109.33
C LYS A 279 -100.90 41.19 108.97
N LEU A 280 -101.23 40.57 107.83
CA LEU A 280 -102.61 40.35 107.41
C LEU A 280 -103.36 39.41 108.37
N THR A 281 -102.71 38.36 108.89
CA THR A 281 -103.29 37.51 109.96
C THR A 281 -103.56 38.31 111.23
N LEU A 282 -102.61 39.13 111.67
CA LEU A 282 -102.80 40.02 112.83
C LEU A 282 -103.89 41.08 112.57
N GLU A 283 -104.05 41.55 111.35
CA GLU A 283 -105.13 42.48 110.98
C GLU A 283 -106.50 41.79 110.93
N THR A 284 -106.61 40.51 110.56
CA THR A 284 -107.87 39.75 110.68
C THR A 284 -108.18 39.38 112.14
N GLU A 285 -107.17 39.07 112.96
CA GLU A 285 -107.31 38.92 114.41
C GLU A 285 -107.81 40.23 115.05
N ILE A 286 -107.15 41.37 114.79
CA ILE A 286 -107.57 42.70 115.23
C ILE A 286 -108.97 43.05 114.72
N ALA A 287 -109.32 42.68 113.48
CA ALA A 287 -110.68 42.85 112.96
C ALA A 287 -111.70 42.02 113.75
N SER A 288 -111.38 40.77 114.09
CA SER A 288 -112.26 39.91 114.89
C SER A 288 -112.45 40.44 116.33
N TYR A 289 -111.38 40.96 116.96
CA TYR A 289 -111.47 41.61 118.26
C TYR A 289 -112.31 42.91 118.20
N ARG A 290 -112.18 43.69 117.13
CA ARG A 290 -113.05 44.86 116.87
C ARG A 290 -114.50 44.46 116.65
N GLU A 291 -114.78 43.41 115.88
CA GLU A 291 -116.13 42.93 115.62
C GLU A 291 -116.81 42.40 116.91
N LEU A 292 -116.03 41.82 117.82
CA LEU A 292 -116.50 41.34 119.12
C LEU A 292 -116.81 42.52 120.08
N LEU A 293 -115.97 43.55 120.11
CA LEU A 293 -116.25 44.81 120.83
C LEU A 293 -117.44 45.57 120.23
N GLU A 294 -117.58 45.57 118.90
CA GLU A 294 -118.75 46.15 118.23
C GLU A 294 -120.04 45.38 118.54
N ARG A 295 -120.02 44.05 118.64
CA ARG A 295 -121.20 43.28 119.10
C ARG A 295 -121.65 43.66 120.51
N VAL A 296 -120.73 44.07 121.40
CA VAL A 296 -121.08 44.57 122.74
C VAL A 296 -121.70 45.98 122.65
N ASN A 297 -121.11 46.88 121.86
CA ASN A 297 -121.59 48.26 121.73
C ASN A 297 -122.86 48.42 120.88
N ARG A 298 -123.16 47.50 119.95
CA ARG A 298 -124.36 47.50 119.08
C ARG A 298 -125.67 47.11 119.83
N ARG A 299 -125.84 47.53 121.09
CA ARG A 299 -127.10 47.43 121.86
C ARG A 299 -127.95 48.70 121.88
N LEU A 300 -127.43 49.84 121.39
CA LEU A 300 -128.14 51.13 121.39
C LEU A 300 -128.12 51.83 120.02
N SER A 301 -129.26 51.71 119.31
CA SER A 301 -129.84 52.66 118.33
C SER A 301 -129.03 53.19 117.12
N CYS A 302 -129.68 53.06 115.95
CA CYS A 302 -129.61 53.94 114.76
C CYS A 302 -128.46 53.80 113.73
N SER A 303 -128.84 53.15 112.62
CA SER A 303 -128.56 53.49 111.19
C SER A 303 -128.29 54.99 110.90
N PRO A 304 -127.60 55.40 109.79
CA PRO A 304 -127.95 54.98 108.43
C PRO A 304 -126.72 54.82 107.45
N PRO A 305 -126.64 55.26 106.15
CA PRO A 305 -126.07 54.39 105.09
C PRO A 305 -124.98 55.01 104.18
N ARG A 306 -124.39 54.22 103.24
CA ARG A 306 -124.06 54.64 101.85
C ARG A 306 -123.51 53.50 100.95
N SER A 307 -123.12 53.83 99.71
CA SER A 307 -122.93 52.93 98.56
C SER A 307 -121.64 53.23 97.75
N VAL A 308 -121.30 52.32 96.80
CA VAL A 308 -120.26 52.40 95.73
C VAL A 308 -118.79 52.39 96.25
N VAL A 309 -117.71 51.91 95.58
CA VAL A 309 -117.35 51.52 94.19
C VAL A 309 -116.16 50.48 94.19
N LYS A 310 -115.75 49.92 93.02
CA LYS A 310 -114.43 49.27 92.67
C LYS A 310 -114.18 47.84 93.23
N ASN A 311 -113.21 46.99 92.80
CA ASN A 311 -112.26 46.81 91.65
C ASN A 311 -111.84 45.29 91.61
N ASP A 312 -110.83 44.67 90.94
CA ASP A 312 -109.68 44.94 90.01
C ASP A 312 -109.25 43.60 89.31
N GLU A 313 -108.25 43.57 88.38
CA GLU A 313 -107.44 42.42 87.80
C GLU A 313 -107.15 42.57 86.26
N SER A 314 -106.24 41.87 85.52
CA SER A 314 -104.96 41.10 85.68
C SER A 314 -104.58 40.51 84.28
N CYS A 315 -103.46 39.83 83.90
CA CYS A 315 -102.18 39.35 84.49
C CYS A 315 -101.03 39.40 83.41
N ARG A 316 -100.08 38.43 83.31
CA ARG A 316 -98.98 38.38 82.29
C ARG A 316 -98.50 36.97 81.82
N GLU A 317 -98.21 36.89 80.52
CA GLU A 317 -97.13 36.22 79.73
C GLU A 317 -96.00 35.36 80.38
N ASN A 318 -95.59 34.22 79.74
CA ASN A 318 -94.20 33.82 79.33
C ASN A 318 -93.96 32.32 78.93
N MET A 319 -93.03 32.05 77.97
CA MET A 319 -92.18 30.82 77.73
C MET A 319 -91.56 30.85 76.29
N ILE A 320 -90.44 30.23 75.85
CA ILE A 320 -89.13 29.71 76.36
C ILE A 320 -88.28 29.22 75.12
N LEU A 321 -87.04 29.72 74.93
CA LEU A 321 -85.77 29.10 74.37
C LEU A 321 -85.67 28.47 72.92
N PRO A 322 -84.44 28.13 72.38
CA PRO A 322 -84.09 28.24 70.93
C PRO A 322 -83.49 26.96 70.25
N GLN A 323 -82.93 27.05 68.99
CA GLN A 323 -81.58 26.52 68.57
C GLN A 323 -81.22 26.63 67.04
N GLU A 324 -80.05 27.24 66.73
CA GLU A 324 -78.99 27.03 65.67
C GLU A 324 -79.08 26.96 64.10
N THR A 325 -78.06 27.61 63.49
CA THR A 325 -77.22 27.26 62.29
C THR A 325 -77.60 27.47 60.79
N ASN A 326 -77.04 28.56 60.22
CA ASN A 326 -76.02 28.67 59.13
C ASN A 326 -76.18 28.04 57.71
N CYS A 327 -75.44 28.61 56.72
CA CYS A 327 -75.73 28.47 55.28
C CYS A 327 -74.59 28.92 54.31
N LYS A 328 -74.48 28.30 53.11
CA LYS A 328 -73.86 28.80 51.83
C LYS A 328 -72.30 28.93 51.75
N ARG A 329 -71.59 28.99 50.58
CA ARG A 329 -71.77 28.61 49.13
C ARG A 329 -70.45 28.89 48.33
N LYS A 330 -70.40 28.41 47.07
CA LYS A 330 -69.57 28.80 45.86
C LYS A 330 -68.36 27.88 45.55
N TYR A 331 -68.22 27.32 44.34
CA TYR A 331 -67.88 27.87 42.97
C TYR A 331 -66.34 28.03 42.85
N SER A 332 -65.61 27.62 41.79
CA SER A 332 -65.91 27.43 40.34
C SER A 332 -64.92 26.47 39.66
N GLU A 333 -65.20 25.99 38.43
CA GLU A 333 -64.16 25.57 37.45
C GLU A 333 -64.75 25.52 36.01
N ASP A 334 -64.01 25.98 34.99
CA ASP A 334 -64.45 26.01 33.59
C ASP A 334 -63.26 25.98 32.58
N GLU A 335 -63.37 25.09 31.58
CA GLU A 335 -62.71 25.04 30.25
C GLU A 335 -61.17 25.16 30.08
N LYS A 336 -60.72 24.94 28.83
CA LYS A 336 -59.39 24.48 28.40
C LYS A 336 -58.71 25.50 27.47
N ASP A 337 -57.42 25.29 27.19
CA ASP A 337 -56.84 25.56 25.88
C ASP A 337 -55.81 24.47 25.49
N THR A 338 -55.56 24.30 24.18
CA THR A 338 -54.65 23.25 23.64
C THR A 338 -53.76 23.83 22.53
N ASP A 339 -52.45 23.88 22.78
CA ASP A 339 -51.46 24.45 21.84
C ASP A 339 -50.70 23.36 21.03
N SER A 340 -50.21 23.71 19.84
CA SER A 340 -49.50 22.84 18.89
C SER A 340 -48.04 23.28 18.69
N GLY A 341 -47.20 23.01 19.70
CA GLY A 341 -45.79 23.40 19.70
C GLY A 341 -44.96 22.78 18.57
N THR A 342 -44.34 23.62 17.74
CA THR A 342 -43.28 23.26 16.79
C THR A 342 -41.96 23.87 17.26
N ASN A 343 -40.95 23.04 17.50
CA ASN A 343 -39.63 23.50 17.93
C ASN A 343 -38.66 23.49 16.75
N MET A 344 -38.13 24.65 16.38
CA MET A 344 -37.15 24.79 15.30
C MET A 344 -35.83 25.33 15.85
N ILE A 345 -34.73 24.65 15.54
CA ILE A 345 -33.37 25.00 15.97
C ILE A 345 -32.49 25.03 14.71
N SER A 346 -32.15 26.22 14.23
CA SER A 346 -31.11 26.39 13.21
C SER A 346 -29.78 26.63 13.91
N HIS A 347 -28.77 25.81 13.59
CA HIS A 347 -27.41 25.99 14.10
C HIS A 347 -26.53 26.76 13.10
N GLY A 348 -26.81 26.62 11.80
CA GLY A 348 -26.13 27.34 10.72
C GLY A 348 -26.99 28.39 9.99
N VAL A 349 -26.53 28.76 8.80
CA VAL A 349 -27.17 29.76 7.90
C VAL A 349 -28.31 29.19 7.05
N VAL A 350 -28.69 27.93 7.28
CA VAL A 350 -29.75 27.21 6.59
C VAL A 350 -30.83 26.80 7.61
N GLU A 351 -32.10 26.89 7.23
CA GLU A 351 -33.23 26.46 8.07
C GLU A 351 -34.15 25.47 7.32
N ILE A 352 -34.81 24.58 8.06
CA ILE A 352 -35.89 23.73 7.54
C ILE A 352 -37.19 24.55 7.68
N SER A 353 -37.55 25.28 6.63
CA SER A 353 -38.60 26.29 6.68
C SER A 353 -40.01 25.71 6.78
N GLU A 354 -40.27 24.58 6.12
CA GLU A 354 -41.57 23.89 6.14
C GLU A 354 -41.36 22.37 6.06
N ASP A 355 -42.07 21.61 6.90
CA ASP A 355 -42.15 20.15 6.86
C ASP A 355 -43.62 19.75 6.72
N ASP A 356 -43.97 18.95 5.70
CA ASP A 356 -45.33 18.43 5.57
C ASP A 356 -45.56 17.27 6.58
N PRO A 357 -46.58 17.34 7.47
CA PRO A 357 -46.96 16.21 8.32
C PRO A 357 -47.40 14.97 7.53
N HIS A 358 -47.94 15.14 6.32
CA HIS A 358 -48.33 14.06 5.41
C HIS A 358 -47.19 13.52 4.55
N GLY A 359 -45.96 14.02 4.72
CA GLY A 359 -44.76 13.45 4.11
C GLY A 359 -44.62 13.66 2.61
N GLY A 360 -45.40 14.55 1.99
CA GLY A 360 -45.26 14.90 0.57
C GLY A 360 -44.00 15.72 0.27
N PHE A 361 -43.54 16.56 1.19
CA PHE A 361 -42.31 17.35 1.03
C PHE A 361 -41.65 17.82 2.33
N ILE A 362 -40.39 18.23 2.19
CA ILE A 362 -39.62 19.03 3.15
C ILE A 362 -39.01 20.21 2.38
N GLN A 363 -39.10 21.43 2.92
CA GLN A 363 -38.54 22.63 2.32
C GLN A 363 -37.42 23.22 3.19
N ILE A 364 -36.27 23.42 2.56
CA ILE A 364 -35.07 24.04 3.13
C ILE A 364 -34.94 25.47 2.59
N ARG A 365 -34.54 26.42 3.43
CA ARG A 365 -34.28 27.82 3.08
C ARG A 365 -32.86 28.21 3.46
N ASN A 366 -32.11 28.74 2.50
CA ASN A 366 -30.87 29.47 2.78
C ASN A 366 -31.23 30.86 3.31
N ARG A 367 -30.75 31.23 4.51
CA ARG A 367 -30.97 32.55 5.12
C ARG A 367 -29.89 33.57 4.76
N SER A 368 -28.75 33.11 4.23
CA SER A 368 -27.62 33.96 3.86
C SER A 368 -27.82 34.65 2.52
N GLU A 369 -27.04 35.71 2.29
CA GLU A 369 -27.01 36.47 1.03
C GLU A 369 -25.98 35.92 0.03
N VAL A 370 -25.48 34.69 0.26
CA VAL A 370 -24.48 33.98 -0.56
C VAL A 370 -25.03 32.62 -1.01
N GLU A 371 -24.59 32.11 -2.16
CA GLU A 371 -24.92 30.76 -2.62
C GLU A 371 -24.16 29.70 -1.79
N ILE A 372 -24.88 28.72 -1.23
CA ILE A 372 -24.31 27.63 -0.43
C ILE A 372 -24.27 26.35 -1.26
N SER A 373 -23.12 25.69 -1.35
CA SER A 373 -23.00 24.33 -1.88
C SER A 373 -23.40 23.30 -0.84
N VAL A 374 -24.40 22.47 -1.14
CA VAL A 374 -24.93 21.41 -0.26
C VAL A 374 -24.57 20.02 -0.79
N SER A 375 -23.39 19.90 -1.42
CA SER A 375 -22.90 18.67 -2.04
C SER A 375 -22.59 17.59 -1.00
N SER A 376 -23.22 16.40 -1.12
CA SER A 376 -23.14 15.30 -0.15
C SER A 376 -23.51 15.71 1.29
N TRP A 377 -24.41 16.69 1.42
CA TRP A 377 -25.21 16.89 2.63
C TRP A 377 -26.30 15.81 2.69
N GLN A 378 -26.81 15.51 3.89
CA GLN A 378 -27.90 14.54 4.07
C GLN A 378 -29.08 15.17 4.81
N LEU A 379 -30.29 14.90 4.32
CA LEU A 379 -31.54 15.26 4.97
C LEU A 379 -32.19 14.00 5.54
N LEU A 380 -32.27 13.93 6.87
CA LEU A 380 -32.80 12.82 7.63
C LEU A 380 -34.15 13.20 8.23
N ARG A 381 -35.15 12.31 8.14
CA ARG A 381 -36.41 12.43 8.88
C ARG A 381 -36.59 11.20 9.76
N LEU A 382 -36.65 11.45 11.06
CA LEU A 382 -36.73 10.46 12.14
C LEU A 382 -38.16 10.43 12.69
N SER A 383 -38.75 9.24 12.78
CA SER A 383 -40.13 9.02 13.25
C SER A 383 -40.19 7.74 14.08
N GLY A 384 -39.88 7.84 15.37
CA GLY A 384 -39.60 6.66 16.19
C GLY A 384 -38.43 5.87 15.59
N ASP A 385 -38.62 4.58 15.39
CA ASP A 385 -37.60 3.67 14.83
C ASP A 385 -37.43 3.80 13.30
N ILE A 386 -38.28 4.58 12.61
CA ILE A 386 -38.24 4.74 11.14
C ILE A 386 -37.39 5.97 10.77
N ILE A 387 -36.31 5.70 10.04
CA ILE A 387 -35.35 6.70 9.54
C ILE A 387 -35.44 6.74 8.01
N ASN A 388 -35.71 7.90 7.43
CA ASN A 388 -35.55 8.15 6.00
C ASN A 388 -34.39 9.12 5.76
N ILE A 389 -33.48 8.79 4.83
CA ILE A 389 -32.27 9.57 4.51
C ILE A 389 -32.25 9.88 3.02
N HIS A 390 -32.00 11.15 2.69
CA HIS A 390 -31.81 11.64 1.34
C HIS A 390 -30.47 12.37 1.22
N GLU A 391 -29.57 11.92 0.33
CA GLU A 391 -28.29 12.59 0.07
C GLU A 391 -28.41 13.56 -1.12
N PHE A 392 -27.92 14.78 -0.94
CA PHE A 392 -27.86 15.78 -2.00
C PHE A 392 -26.71 15.50 -2.98
N GLY A 393 -27.03 15.43 -4.26
CA GLY A 393 -26.06 15.15 -5.32
C GLY A 393 -24.87 16.13 -5.35
N ARG A 394 -23.72 15.67 -5.84
CA ARG A 394 -22.40 16.36 -5.76
C ARG A 394 -22.30 17.76 -6.39
N GLN A 395 -23.33 18.24 -7.07
CA GLN A 395 -23.41 19.59 -7.66
C GLN A 395 -24.58 20.43 -7.10
N ALA A 396 -25.25 19.96 -6.05
CA ALA A 396 -26.38 20.67 -5.44
C ALA A 396 -25.94 21.97 -4.75
N LYS A 397 -26.68 23.05 -5.01
CA LYS A 397 -26.45 24.38 -4.43
C LYS A 397 -27.77 25.08 -4.12
N ILE A 398 -27.80 25.85 -3.04
CA ILE A 398 -28.93 26.71 -2.67
C ILE A 398 -28.52 28.17 -2.83
N LYS A 399 -29.13 28.86 -3.79
CA LYS A 399 -28.88 30.29 -4.03
C LYS A 399 -29.11 31.15 -2.79
N ALA A 400 -28.47 32.31 -2.75
CA ALA A 400 -28.69 33.36 -1.76
C ALA A 400 -30.20 33.60 -1.55
N ARG A 401 -30.65 33.55 -0.30
CA ARG A 401 -32.06 33.71 0.13
C ARG A 401 -33.08 32.77 -0.55
N GLY A 402 -32.60 31.72 -1.22
CA GLY A 402 -33.42 30.76 -1.98
C GLY A 402 -33.92 29.58 -1.14
N THR A 403 -34.90 28.86 -1.68
CA THR A 403 -35.43 27.62 -1.10
C THR A 403 -35.27 26.43 -2.02
N VAL A 404 -35.10 25.24 -1.44
CA VAL A 404 -35.14 23.94 -2.13
C VAL A 404 -36.20 23.06 -1.46
N THR A 405 -37.06 22.44 -2.26
CA THR A 405 -38.09 21.52 -1.80
C THR A 405 -37.75 20.09 -2.22
N VAL A 406 -37.67 19.19 -1.25
CA VAL A 406 -37.42 17.75 -1.41
C VAL A 406 -38.74 16.99 -1.28
N TRP A 407 -39.32 16.65 -2.42
CA TRP A 407 -40.59 15.92 -2.57
C TRP A 407 -40.41 14.40 -2.45
N SER A 408 -41.40 13.72 -1.90
CA SER A 408 -41.46 12.25 -1.90
C SER A 408 -41.65 11.67 -3.30
N SER A 409 -41.31 10.39 -3.49
CA SER A 409 -41.43 9.69 -4.78
C SER A 409 -42.89 9.48 -5.26
N ASP A 410 -43.89 9.84 -4.45
CA ASP A 410 -45.32 9.76 -4.77
C ASP A 410 -46.02 11.13 -4.90
N ALA A 411 -45.24 12.22 -4.97
CA ALA A 411 -45.75 13.55 -5.25
C ALA A 411 -46.26 13.68 -6.71
N ILE A 412 -47.55 13.43 -6.92
CA ILE A 412 -48.24 13.54 -8.22
C ILE A 412 -48.05 14.93 -8.83
N ASP A 413 -47.86 14.99 -10.15
CA ASP A 413 -47.63 16.21 -10.95
C ASP A 413 -46.44 17.09 -10.51
N ARG A 414 -45.41 16.50 -9.87
CA ARG A 414 -44.12 17.17 -9.60
C ARG A 414 -43.04 16.75 -10.60
N VAL A 415 -42.39 17.75 -11.18
CA VAL A 415 -41.22 17.58 -12.08
C VAL A 415 -39.94 17.77 -11.28
N HIS A 416 -38.96 16.91 -11.50
CA HIS A 416 -37.62 17.07 -10.93
C HIS A 416 -36.86 18.18 -11.67
N ASP A 417 -36.58 19.27 -10.97
CA ASP A 417 -35.92 20.48 -11.48
C ASP A 417 -34.89 21.01 -10.45
N PRO A 418 -33.68 20.41 -10.38
CA PRO A 418 -32.60 20.91 -9.53
C PRO A 418 -32.12 22.30 -9.96
N PRO A 419 -31.80 23.20 -9.01
CA PRO A 419 -31.68 22.94 -7.58
C PRO A 419 -33.02 23.01 -6.81
N TYR A 420 -34.07 23.63 -7.35
CA TYR A 420 -35.21 24.07 -6.56
C TYR A 420 -36.20 22.96 -6.17
N ASN A 421 -36.45 21.99 -7.07
CA ASN A 421 -37.38 20.88 -6.86
C ASN A 421 -36.68 19.54 -7.02
N ILE A 422 -36.36 18.91 -5.90
CA ILE A 422 -35.76 17.57 -5.87
C ILE A 422 -36.89 16.57 -5.58
N VAL A 423 -37.02 15.53 -6.40
CA VAL A 423 -37.99 14.45 -6.18
C VAL A 423 -37.21 13.19 -5.84
N MET A 424 -37.59 12.49 -4.78
CA MET A 424 -36.93 11.24 -4.39
C MET A 424 -37.10 10.14 -5.42
N ASN A 425 -36.06 9.34 -5.62
CA ASN A 425 -36.11 8.13 -6.42
C ASN A 425 -36.54 6.94 -5.56
N GLY A 426 -37.83 6.59 -5.59
CA GLY A 426 -38.38 5.40 -4.92
C GLY A 426 -38.58 5.49 -3.40
N GLN A 427 -38.07 6.53 -2.74
CA GLN A 427 -38.23 6.77 -1.30
C GLN A 427 -39.42 7.69 -0.99
N LYS A 428 -40.00 7.57 0.22
CA LYS A 428 -41.06 8.43 0.73
C LYS A 428 -40.70 8.91 2.14
N TRP A 429 -41.10 10.12 2.51
CA TRP A 429 -40.94 10.57 3.90
C TRP A 429 -41.85 9.79 4.86
N CYS A 430 -41.40 9.58 6.09
CA CYS A 430 -42.20 8.94 7.13
C CYS A 430 -43.28 9.90 7.69
N THR A 431 -44.50 9.39 7.79
CA THR A 431 -45.70 10.10 8.25
C THR A 431 -46.04 9.69 9.69
N SER A 432 -46.15 10.68 10.58
CA SER A 432 -46.32 10.44 12.02
C SER A 432 -46.82 11.71 12.73
N GLY A 433 -47.46 11.55 13.90
CA GLY A 433 -47.80 12.66 14.79
C GLY A 433 -46.59 13.26 15.52
N HIS A 434 -45.42 12.64 15.43
CA HIS A 434 -44.14 13.18 15.90
C HIS A 434 -43.02 12.82 14.92
N PHE A 435 -42.21 13.80 14.52
CA PHE A 435 -40.97 13.57 13.78
C PHE A 435 -39.91 14.66 14.05
N LYS A 436 -38.62 14.26 14.04
CA LYS A 436 -37.45 15.16 13.99
C LYS A 436 -36.87 15.13 12.57
N THR A 437 -36.87 16.27 11.89
CA THR A 437 -36.13 16.49 10.65
C THR A 437 -34.76 17.08 10.99
N VAL A 438 -33.71 16.58 10.36
CA VAL A 438 -32.31 16.96 10.55
C VAL A 438 -31.62 17.12 9.20
N LEU A 439 -30.94 18.25 9.00
CA LEU A 439 -30.03 18.47 7.88
C LEU A 439 -28.60 18.40 8.40
N THR A 440 -27.79 17.49 7.85
CA THR A 440 -26.36 17.36 8.17
C THR A 440 -25.46 17.78 7.01
N ASN A 441 -24.35 18.44 7.36
CA ASN A 441 -23.29 18.82 6.44
C ASN A 441 -22.46 17.58 6.03
N SER A 442 -21.58 17.69 5.04
CA SER A 442 -20.68 16.61 4.60
C SER A 442 -19.65 16.18 5.66
N SER A 443 -19.51 16.94 6.75
CA SER A 443 -18.76 16.57 7.96
C SER A 443 -19.54 15.66 8.93
N GLY A 444 -20.86 15.53 8.76
CA GLY A 444 -21.77 14.84 9.68
C GLY A 444 -22.37 15.74 10.77
N GLU A 445 -22.09 17.04 10.79
CA GLU A 445 -22.59 18.00 11.80
C GLU A 445 -24.05 18.44 11.50
N GLU A 446 -24.90 18.57 12.54
CA GLU A 446 -26.31 19.01 12.40
C GLU A 446 -26.39 20.55 12.15
N GLU A 447 -26.67 20.95 10.90
CA GLU A 447 -26.81 22.36 10.47
C GLU A 447 -28.18 22.95 10.84
N ALA A 448 -29.24 22.15 10.68
CA ALA A 448 -30.62 22.55 10.95
C ALA A 448 -31.43 21.38 11.51
N VAL A 449 -32.24 21.67 12.53
CA VAL A 449 -33.10 20.72 13.23
C VAL A 449 -34.51 21.29 13.35
N ARG A 450 -35.51 20.44 13.09
CA ARG A 450 -36.92 20.76 13.30
C ARG A 450 -37.64 19.60 13.94
N GLU A 451 -38.24 19.81 15.10
CA GLU A 451 -39.11 18.84 15.77
C GLU A 451 -40.56 19.33 15.67
N THR A 452 -41.38 18.55 14.97
CA THR A 452 -42.80 18.88 14.75
C THR A 452 -43.68 17.86 15.45
N ARG A 453 -44.62 18.35 16.27
CA ARG A 453 -45.62 17.53 16.98
C ARG A 453 -47.01 17.89 16.48
N TYR A 454 -47.75 16.92 15.96
CA TYR A 454 -49.07 17.10 15.36
C TYR A 454 -50.11 16.22 16.05
N LEU A 455 -51.08 16.85 16.71
CA LEU A 455 -52.23 16.18 17.31
C LEU A 455 -53.38 16.11 16.30
N PRO A 456 -53.98 14.93 16.04
CA PRO A 456 -55.04 14.80 15.05
C PRO A 456 -56.34 15.45 15.52
N VAL A 457 -56.69 16.60 14.93
CA VAL A 457 -57.96 17.29 15.19
C VAL A 457 -59.14 16.48 14.64
N GLY A 458 -59.88 15.83 15.54
CA GLY A 458 -61.05 15.02 15.19
C GLY A 458 -62.18 15.85 14.56
N HIS A 459 -62.80 15.32 13.50
CA HIS A 459 -63.89 15.99 12.79
C HIS A 459 -65.09 16.33 13.70
N ARG A 460 -65.54 17.60 13.67
CA ARG A 460 -66.95 17.96 13.90
C ARG A 460 -67.59 18.38 12.58
N LYS A 461 -68.82 17.92 12.34
CA LYS A 461 -69.65 18.37 11.20
C LYS A 461 -70.57 19.52 11.63
N CYS A 462 -70.97 20.33 10.64
CA CYS A 462 -71.98 21.40 10.73
C CYS A 462 -71.55 22.65 11.53
N LEU A 463 -71.94 23.89 11.18
CA LEU A 463 -72.91 24.36 10.17
C LEU A 463 -72.36 25.48 9.24
N THR A 464 -73.10 25.68 8.14
CA THR A 464 -73.13 26.79 7.15
C THR A 464 -72.73 28.20 7.65
N ARG A 465 -72.21 29.13 6.81
CA ARG A 465 -72.92 29.70 5.64
C ARG A 465 -72.04 30.50 4.66
N LEU A 466 -72.46 30.45 3.38
CA LEU A 466 -72.37 31.49 2.31
C LEU A 466 -71.00 31.99 1.76
N HIS A 467 -70.85 31.72 0.44
CA HIS A 467 -70.64 32.70 -0.66
C HIS A 467 -69.28 32.83 -1.38
N HIS A 468 -69.36 32.48 -2.67
CA HIS A 468 -68.74 33.11 -3.84
C HIS A 468 -67.20 33.19 -3.96
N GLN A 469 -66.69 32.16 -4.64
CA GLN A 469 -65.71 32.28 -5.74
C GLN A 469 -66.02 33.48 -6.67
N PRO A 470 -65.03 34.06 -7.40
CA PRO A 470 -64.73 33.47 -8.72
C PRO A 470 -63.29 33.65 -9.28
N LYS A 471 -62.79 32.59 -9.97
CA LYS A 471 -62.19 32.63 -11.35
C LYS A 471 -60.81 33.30 -11.58
N ASP A 472 -60.06 33.04 -12.66
CA ASP A 472 -60.13 32.02 -13.74
C ASP A 472 -58.77 31.88 -14.51
N LEU A 473 -58.43 30.67 -14.97
CA LEU A 473 -57.62 30.30 -16.18
C LEU A 473 -56.19 30.93 -16.31
N LYS A 474 -55.28 30.58 -17.25
CA LYS A 474 -55.19 29.70 -18.46
C LYS A 474 -53.74 29.10 -18.46
N LEU A 475 -53.44 27.90 -18.97
CA LEU A 475 -53.01 27.59 -20.36
C LEU A 475 -51.99 28.61 -20.96
N THR A 476 -50.91 28.27 -21.69
CA THR A 476 -50.50 27.01 -22.37
C THR A 476 -49.09 27.15 -23.02
N MET A 477 -48.40 26.01 -23.27
CA MET A 477 -47.53 25.75 -24.46
C MET A 477 -46.21 26.58 -24.62
N ARG A 478 -45.22 26.24 -25.49
CA ARG A 478 -44.62 24.96 -25.96
C ARG A 478 -43.42 25.26 -26.92
N LYS A 479 -42.39 24.40 -26.95
CA LYS A 479 -41.35 24.21 -28.03
C LYS A 479 -40.28 25.30 -28.29
N GLY A 480 -39.11 24.82 -28.75
CA GLY A 480 -38.02 25.57 -29.41
C GLY A 480 -36.90 26.03 -28.46
N GLY A 481 -35.62 25.68 -28.63
CA GLY A 481 -35.00 24.64 -29.47
C GLY A 481 -34.48 25.10 -30.85
N PHE A 482 -33.18 25.41 -30.96
CA PHE A 482 -32.28 25.21 -32.13
C PHE A 482 -30.88 25.83 -31.88
N ASN A 483 -29.81 25.15 -32.31
CA ASN A 483 -28.53 25.66 -32.91
C ASN A 483 -27.65 26.72 -32.16
N THR A 484 -26.35 26.94 -32.45
CA THR A 484 -25.21 26.22 -33.10
C THR A 484 -23.89 26.97 -32.81
N GLN A 485 -22.71 26.34 -33.02
CA GLN A 485 -21.36 26.95 -33.18
C GLN A 485 -20.75 27.60 -31.91
N LYS A 486 -19.46 27.48 -31.57
CA LYS A 486 -18.14 27.61 -32.26
C LYS A 486 -17.65 29.06 -32.46
N CYS A 487 -16.81 29.53 -31.53
CA CYS A 487 -15.47 30.17 -31.69
C CYS A 487 -14.90 30.37 -30.26
N VAL A 488 -13.61 30.21 -29.90
CA VAL A 488 -12.28 30.31 -30.55
C VAL A 488 -11.66 31.72 -30.47
N ILE A 489 -10.63 31.83 -29.62
CA ILE A 489 -9.57 32.86 -29.52
C ILE A 489 -9.98 34.29 -29.13
N SER A 490 -9.61 34.65 -27.90
CA SER A 490 -8.54 35.64 -27.64
C SER A 490 -7.69 35.16 -26.46
#